data_AF-A0A3D1LBL1-F1
#
_entry.id   AF-A0A3D1LBL1-F1
#
_cell.length_a   1.000
_cell.length_b   1.000
_cell.length_c   1.000
_cell.angle_alpha   90.00
_cell.angle_beta   90.00
_cell.angle_gamma   90.00
#
_symmetry.space_group_name_H-M   'P 1'
#
loop_
_entity.id
_entity.type
_entity.pdbx_description
1 polymer ?
#
loop_
_entity_poly.entity_id
_entity_poly.type
_entity_poly.pdbx_seq_one_letter_code
_entity_poly.pdbx_strand_id
1 'polypeptide(L)'
;MEAIKKKVAVVRANGKAGFDKHRLFYTQRDYGLFQCSTPCCQEAFDNEAVIGEMVERQENRKVPAELLHVCPHCGSPLTMNLRCDDRFVEDACWHRAAERYESFLRTRAGQRMLFLELGVGYNTPGIIKYPFWRLTARNPKATYACINLGEVGAPPEIEDRSILLSEDIGAALQALREA
;
A
#
# COMPACT_ATOMS: atom_id res chain seq x y z
N MET A 1 -12.14 28.07 -7.59
CA MET A 1 -11.74 27.00 -6.65
C MET A 1 -11.40 25.76 -7.48
N GLU A 2 -10.28 25.83 -8.22
CA GLU A 2 -9.82 24.76 -9.10
C GLU A 2 -9.27 23.64 -8.21
N ALA A 3 -10.10 22.63 -7.95
CA ALA A 3 -9.79 21.55 -7.03
C ALA A 3 -8.43 20.92 -7.33
N ILE A 4 -7.74 20.49 -6.27
CA ILE A 4 -6.43 19.84 -6.25
C ILE A 4 -6.44 18.59 -7.14
N LYS A 5 -6.28 18.77 -8.47
CA LYS A 5 -6.29 17.73 -9.50
C LYS A 5 -5.00 16.89 -9.56
N LYS A 6 -4.06 17.09 -8.62
CA LYS A 6 -2.74 16.45 -8.62
C LYS A 6 -2.45 15.71 -7.30
N LYS A 7 -3.25 14.70 -6.97
CA LYS A 7 -2.89 13.72 -5.93
C LYS A 7 -2.71 12.33 -6.57
N VAL A 8 -1.62 11.65 -6.27
CA VAL A 8 -1.56 10.19 -6.35
C VAL A 8 -1.26 9.74 -4.94
N ALA A 9 -2.01 8.74 -4.49
CA ALA A 9 -2.00 8.33 -3.11
C ALA A 9 -1.45 6.90 -3.10
N VAL A 10 -0.23 6.72 -2.59
CA VAL A 10 0.25 5.37 -2.25
C VAL A 10 -0.39 5.04 -0.92
N VAL A 11 -1.56 4.41 -0.97
CA VAL A 11 -2.32 4.09 0.23
C VAL A 11 -2.58 2.59 0.24
N ARG A 12 -2.25 1.97 1.37
CA ARG A 12 -2.98 0.80 1.85
C ARG A 12 -4.40 1.28 2.21
N ALA A 13 -5.22 1.52 1.20
CA ALA A 13 -6.57 2.05 1.40
C ALA A 13 -7.58 0.91 1.46
N ASN A 14 -8.48 0.99 2.43
CA ASN A 14 -9.69 0.19 2.43
C ASN A 14 -10.53 0.56 1.19
N GLY A 15 -10.71 -0.37 0.27
CA GLY A 15 -11.42 -0.16 -1.00
C GLY A 15 -12.88 0.30 -0.85
N LYS A 16 -13.44 0.23 0.38
CA LYS A 16 -14.81 0.64 0.71
C LYS A 16 -14.99 2.16 0.88
N ALA A 17 -13.91 2.94 0.98
CA ALA A 17 -13.99 4.39 1.20
C ALA A 17 -14.21 5.23 -0.09
N GLY A 18 -14.50 4.59 -1.23
CA GLY A 18 -14.85 5.29 -2.48
C GLY A 18 -13.66 5.91 -3.22
N PHE A 19 -12.42 5.52 -2.91
CA PHE A 19 -11.25 5.97 -3.65
C PHE A 19 -11.24 5.43 -5.07
N ASP A 20 -10.85 6.28 -6.03
CA ASP A 20 -10.55 5.84 -7.39
C ASP A 20 -9.36 4.87 -7.36
N LYS A 21 -9.63 3.60 -7.70
CA LYS A 21 -8.66 2.50 -7.71
C LYS A 21 -7.47 2.78 -8.64
N HIS A 22 -7.62 3.60 -9.67
CA HIS A 22 -6.51 3.96 -10.56
C HIS A 22 -5.44 4.82 -9.87
N ARG A 23 -5.79 5.49 -8.77
CA ARG A 23 -4.88 6.35 -8.00
C ARG A 23 -4.19 5.63 -6.86
N LEU A 24 -4.49 4.35 -6.67
CA LEU A 24 -3.96 3.50 -5.61
C LEU A 24 -2.91 2.54 -6.15
N PHE A 25 -1.91 2.26 -5.32
CA PHE A 25 -0.92 1.23 -5.57
C PHE A 25 -0.68 0.40 -4.30
N TYR A 26 -1.20 -0.84 -4.31
CA TYR A 26 -1.04 -1.81 -3.24
C TYR A 26 0.32 -2.54 -3.37
N THR A 27 1.40 -1.88 -2.98
CA THR A 27 2.78 -2.39 -3.08
C THR A 27 2.99 -3.74 -2.39
N GLN A 28 2.29 -3.98 -1.28
CA GLN A 28 2.31 -5.23 -0.49
C GLN A 28 1.05 -6.09 -0.70
N ARG A 29 0.20 -5.72 -1.67
CA ARG A 29 -1.05 -6.40 -2.04
C ARG A 29 -2.12 -6.44 -0.95
N ASP A 30 -3.04 -7.39 -1.07
CA ASP A 30 -4.36 -7.39 -0.48
C ASP A 30 -4.70 -8.79 0.05
N TYR A 31 -5.36 -8.84 1.21
CA TYR A 31 -5.80 -10.08 1.85
C TYR A 31 -6.95 -10.75 1.09
N GLY A 32 -7.68 -10.01 0.25
CA GLY A 32 -8.75 -10.50 -0.61
C GLY A 32 -8.27 -11.30 -1.84
N LEU A 33 -6.97 -11.56 -1.94
CA LEU A 33 -6.36 -12.26 -3.07
C LEU A 33 -5.53 -13.46 -2.60
N PHE A 34 -5.61 -14.53 -3.37
CA PHE A 34 -4.68 -15.66 -3.31
C PHE A 34 -3.62 -15.59 -4.43
N GLN A 35 -2.53 -16.33 -4.23
CA GLN A 35 -1.48 -16.62 -5.20
C GLN A 35 -1.03 -18.08 -5.08
N CYS A 36 -0.36 -18.60 -6.11
CA CYS A 36 0.33 -19.88 -6.02
C CYS A 36 1.45 -19.83 -4.96
N SER A 37 1.58 -20.88 -4.14
CA SER A 37 2.66 -21.00 -3.15
C SER A 37 4.04 -21.35 -3.75
N THR A 38 4.09 -21.83 -5.00
CA THR A 38 5.30 -22.14 -5.79
C THR A 38 5.64 -21.05 -6.83
N PRO A 39 4.98 -19.90 -6.78
CA PRO A 39 4.73 -18.99 -7.93
C PRO A 39 4.94 -19.57 -9.35
N CYS A 40 4.23 -20.63 -9.73
CA CYS A 40 4.36 -21.20 -11.08
C CYS A 40 3.82 -20.27 -12.19
N CYS A 41 2.98 -19.30 -11.83
CA CYS A 41 2.35 -18.32 -12.71
C CYS A 41 2.31 -16.95 -12.02
N GLN A 42 2.25 -15.87 -12.80
CA GLN A 42 2.13 -14.49 -12.29
C GLN A 42 0.66 -14.05 -12.28
N GLU A 43 -0.16 -14.77 -11.51
CA GLU A 43 -1.60 -14.58 -11.40
C GLU A 43 -2.04 -14.53 -9.94
N ALA A 44 -3.03 -13.69 -9.66
CA ALA A 44 -3.74 -13.65 -8.38
C ALA A 44 -5.19 -14.07 -8.58
N PHE A 45 -5.77 -14.69 -7.55
CA PHE A 45 -7.12 -15.25 -7.57
C PHE A 45 -7.96 -14.58 -6.49
N ASP A 46 -9.19 -14.16 -6.80
CA ASP A 46 -10.12 -13.66 -5.79
C ASP A 46 -10.43 -14.76 -4.77
N ASN A 47 -10.56 -14.40 -3.50
CA ASN A 47 -10.81 -15.36 -2.42
C ASN A 47 -12.10 -15.12 -1.64
N GLU A 48 -12.91 -14.12 -1.97
CA GLU A 48 -14.00 -13.66 -1.08
C GLU A 48 -15.02 -14.77 -0.82
N ALA A 49 -15.51 -15.42 -1.89
CA ALA A 49 -16.52 -16.47 -1.78
C ALA A 49 -16.01 -17.67 -0.96
N VAL A 50 -14.77 -18.08 -1.20
CA VAL A 50 -14.10 -19.22 -0.54
C VAL A 50 -13.88 -18.93 0.94
N ILE A 51 -13.34 -17.75 1.25
CA ILE A 51 -13.13 -17.33 2.64
C ILE A 51 -14.47 -17.21 3.38
N GLY A 52 -15.52 -16.73 2.72
CA GLY A 52 -16.88 -16.73 3.25
C GLY A 52 -17.33 -18.13 3.67
N GLU A 53 -17.19 -19.10 2.77
CA GLU A 53 -17.55 -20.50 3.06
C GLU A 53 -16.68 -21.12 4.17
N MET A 54 -15.37 -20.83 4.18
CA MET A 54 -14.47 -21.25 5.26
C MET A 54 -14.92 -20.69 6.62
N VAL A 55 -15.36 -19.44 6.66
CA VAL A 55 -15.83 -18.79 7.89
C VAL A 55 -17.10 -19.46 8.42
N GLU A 56 -18.03 -19.81 7.53
CA GLU A 56 -19.30 -20.46 7.87
C GLU A 56 -19.13 -21.91 8.33
N ARG A 57 -18.19 -22.65 7.72
CA ARG A 57 -18.04 -24.10 7.91
C ARG A 57 -16.90 -24.50 8.85
N GLN A 58 -16.09 -23.57 9.33
CA GLN A 58 -15.02 -23.89 10.26
C GLN A 58 -15.56 -24.47 11.57
N GLU A 59 -14.83 -25.43 12.13
CA GLU A 59 -15.11 -25.98 13.45
C GLU A 59 -13.80 -26.25 14.17
N ASN A 60 -13.75 -26.04 15.50
CA ASN A 60 -12.57 -26.33 16.31
C ASN A 60 -11.27 -25.66 15.78
N ARG A 61 -11.39 -24.45 15.20
CA ARG A 61 -10.31 -23.66 14.57
C ARG A 61 -9.70 -24.33 13.33
N LYS A 62 -10.47 -25.14 12.61
CA LYS A 62 -10.07 -25.79 11.36
C LYS A 62 -11.14 -25.57 10.30
N VAL A 63 -10.70 -25.36 9.06
CA VAL A 63 -11.58 -25.34 7.89
C VAL A 63 -11.68 -26.75 7.29
N PRO A 64 -12.80 -27.13 6.65
CA PRO A 64 -12.90 -28.36 5.88
C PRO A 64 -11.81 -28.46 4.80
N ALA A 65 -11.21 -29.64 4.66
CA ALA A 65 -10.03 -29.83 3.79
C ALA A 65 -10.36 -29.64 2.30
N GLU A 66 -11.59 -29.91 1.89
CA GLU A 66 -12.09 -29.70 0.54
C GLU A 66 -12.17 -28.23 0.13
N LEU A 67 -12.13 -27.29 1.09
CA LEU A 67 -12.06 -25.85 0.83
C LEU A 67 -10.63 -25.37 0.61
N LEU A 68 -9.62 -26.22 0.81
CA LEU A 68 -8.24 -25.84 0.54
C LEU A 68 -7.99 -25.81 -0.96
N HIS A 69 -8.03 -24.60 -1.54
CA HIS A 69 -7.81 -24.44 -2.96
C HIS A 69 -6.35 -24.66 -3.37
N VAL A 70 -6.22 -25.24 -4.56
CA VAL A 70 -4.95 -25.47 -5.24
C VAL A 70 -4.86 -24.61 -6.48
N CYS A 71 -3.63 -24.34 -6.90
CA CYS A 71 -3.34 -23.62 -8.12
C CYS A 71 -3.83 -24.43 -9.33
N PRO A 72 -4.65 -23.85 -10.22
CA PRO A 72 -5.18 -24.56 -11.38
C PRO A 72 -4.09 -24.97 -12.39
N HIS A 73 -2.91 -24.36 -12.31
CA HIS A 73 -1.81 -24.59 -13.24
C HIS A 73 -0.86 -25.71 -12.80
N CYS A 74 -0.60 -25.85 -11.50
CA CYS A 74 0.42 -26.80 -10.99
C CYS A 74 -0.04 -27.67 -9.82
N GLY A 75 -1.25 -27.49 -9.30
CA GLY A 75 -1.77 -28.25 -8.16
C GLY A 75 -1.17 -27.90 -6.79
N SER A 76 -0.19 -27.00 -6.70
CA SER A 76 0.33 -26.51 -5.42
C SER A 76 -0.74 -25.76 -4.64
N PRO A 77 -0.71 -25.74 -3.29
CA PRO A 77 -1.66 -24.95 -2.51
C PRO A 77 -1.64 -23.46 -2.89
N LEU A 78 -2.81 -22.83 -2.85
CA LEU A 78 -2.91 -21.38 -2.86
C LEU A 78 -2.62 -20.81 -1.47
N THR A 79 -2.05 -19.61 -1.42
CA THR A 79 -1.79 -18.83 -0.20
C THR A 79 -2.20 -17.37 -0.42
N MET A 80 -2.31 -16.57 0.63
CA MET A 80 -2.59 -15.13 0.51
C MET A 80 -1.54 -14.42 -0.34
N ASN A 81 -1.98 -13.52 -1.23
CA ASN A 81 -1.09 -12.68 -2.05
C ASN A 81 -0.55 -11.53 -1.19
N LEU A 82 0.46 -11.82 -0.38
CA LEU A 82 1.16 -10.86 0.45
C LEU A 82 2.67 -10.94 0.21
N ARG A 83 3.33 -9.80 0.27
CA ARG A 83 4.79 -9.74 0.16
C ARG A 83 5.43 -10.18 1.48
N CYS A 84 5.71 -11.47 1.62
CA CYS A 84 6.40 -12.04 2.79
C CYS A 84 7.80 -12.60 2.49
N ASP A 85 8.07 -12.98 1.25
CA ASP A 85 9.33 -13.57 0.80
C ASP A 85 9.54 -13.35 -0.73
N ASP A 86 10.53 -14.02 -1.29
CA ASP A 86 10.88 -13.96 -2.72
C ASP A 86 9.87 -14.70 -3.63
N ARG A 87 8.78 -15.23 -3.08
CA ARG A 87 7.73 -15.94 -3.83
C ARG A 87 6.50 -15.07 -4.11
N PHE A 88 6.54 -13.81 -3.71
CA PHE A 88 5.46 -12.87 -3.93
C PHE A 88 5.10 -12.74 -5.42
N VAL A 89 3.82 -12.92 -5.75
CA VAL A 89 3.33 -12.83 -7.13
C VAL A 89 2.96 -11.39 -7.49
N GLU A 90 3.56 -10.91 -8.58
CA GLU A 90 3.36 -9.60 -9.18
C GLU A 90 2.61 -9.74 -10.51
N ASP A 91 1.27 -9.83 -10.45
CA ASP A 91 0.47 -9.96 -11.67
C ASP A 91 0.51 -8.68 -12.55
N ALA A 92 -0.09 -8.77 -13.73
CA ALA A 92 -0.19 -7.64 -14.66
C ALA A 92 -0.90 -6.40 -14.08
N CYS A 93 -1.89 -6.58 -13.19
CA CYS A 93 -2.55 -5.46 -12.50
C CYS A 93 -1.59 -4.74 -11.54
N TRP A 94 -0.71 -5.47 -10.85
CA TRP A 94 0.32 -4.90 -9.98
C TRP A 94 1.29 -4.05 -10.78
N HIS A 95 1.87 -4.61 -11.85
CA HIS A 95 2.82 -3.87 -12.70
C HIS A 95 2.19 -2.64 -13.34
N ARG A 96 0.91 -2.72 -13.77
CA ARG A 96 0.19 -1.53 -14.24
C ARG A 96 0.03 -0.46 -13.15
N ALA A 97 -0.16 -0.84 -11.89
CA ALA A 97 -0.24 0.12 -10.79
C ALA A 97 1.13 0.72 -10.45
N ALA A 98 2.19 -0.10 -10.47
CA ALA A 98 3.57 0.34 -10.32
C ALA A 98 3.95 1.37 -11.39
N GLU A 99 3.68 1.10 -12.67
CA GLU A 99 3.98 2.03 -13.76
C GLU A 99 3.21 3.35 -13.61
N ARG A 100 1.93 3.32 -13.17
CA ARG A 100 1.18 4.55 -12.92
C ARG A 100 1.83 5.39 -11.81
N TYR A 101 2.28 4.75 -10.74
CA TYR A 101 2.98 5.42 -9.65
C TYR A 101 4.33 6.00 -10.12
N GLU A 102 5.14 5.22 -10.82
CA GLU A 102 6.43 5.66 -11.35
C GLU A 102 6.28 6.80 -12.36
N SER A 103 5.32 6.68 -13.28
CA SER A 103 4.98 7.73 -14.24
C SER A 103 4.51 9.01 -13.55
N PHE A 104 3.73 8.91 -12.46
CA PHE A 104 3.33 10.08 -11.67
C PHE A 104 4.55 10.82 -11.10
N LEU A 105 5.50 10.09 -10.51
CA LEU A 105 6.72 10.67 -9.97
C LEU A 105 7.59 11.29 -11.07
N ARG A 106 7.82 10.55 -12.16
CA ARG A 106 8.67 10.96 -13.30
C ARG A 106 8.15 12.24 -13.94
N THR A 107 6.84 12.31 -14.24
CA THR A 107 6.22 13.48 -14.89
C THR A 107 6.14 14.73 -14.00
N ARG A 108 6.44 14.60 -12.70
CA ARG A 108 6.40 15.69 -11.72
C ARG A 108 7.76 15.96 -11.07
N ALA A 109 8.82 15.36 -11.60
CA ALA A 109 10.18 15.61 -11.14
C ALA A 109 10.49 17.12 -11.17
N GLY A 110 11.07 17.64 -10.08
CA GLY A 110 11.43 19.05 -9.94
C GLY A 110 10.26 20.04 -9.76
N GLN A 111 9.01 19.55 -9.69
CA GLN A 111 7.85 20.37 -9.30
C GLN A 111 7.71 20.43 -7.78
N ARG A 112 6.92 21.38 -7.28
CA ARG A 112 6.52 21.43 -5.86
C ARG A 112 5.66 20.20 -5.55
N MET A 113 6.11 19.38 -4.61
CA MET A 113 5.46 18.12 -4.23
C MET A 113 5.40 17.99 -2.71
N LEU A 114 4.29 17.44 -2.21
CA LEU A 114 4.15 17.04 -0.82
C LEU A 114 4.18 15.52 -0.75
N PHE A 115 5.14 14.98 0.00
CA PHE A 115 5.20 13.57 0.37
C PHE A 115 4.57 13.41 1.75
N LEU A 116 3.26 13.11 1.78
CA LEU A 116 2.50 12.94 3.01
C LEU A 116 2.49 11.47 3.45
N GLU A 117 3.18 11.19 4.55
CA GLU A 117 3.23 9.92 5.24
C GLU A 117 2.26 9.90 6.43
N LEU A 118 1.35 8.92 6.46
CA LEU A 118 0.36 8.76 7.52
C LEU A 118 0.51 7.37 8.15
N GLY A 119 0.91 7.30 9.42
CA GLY A 119 0.94 6.05 10.19
C GLY A 119 1.91 4.99 9.69
N VAL A 120 3.02 5.40 9.05
CA VAL A 120 4.04 4.45 8.55
C VAL A 120 5.14 4.29 9.59
N GLY A 121 5.18 3.12 10.24
CA GLY A 121 6.23 2.73 11.17
C GLY A 121 7.46 2.09 10.51
N TYR A 122 8.23 1.33 11.29
CA TYR A 122 9.51 0.72 10.88
C TYR A 122 9.45 -0.78 10.56
N ASN A 123 8.28 -1.37 10.39
CA ASN A 123 8.15 -2.78 9.99
C ASN A 123 8.67 -3.04 8.56
N THR A 124 8.29 -2.19 7.60
CA THR A 124 8.72 -2.26 6.20
C THR A 124 9.05 -0.87 5.64
N PRO A 125 10.03 -0.16 6.24
CA PRO A 125 10.29 1.26 5.93
C PRO A 125 10.78 1.48 4.49
N GLY A 126 11.28 0.42 3.83
CA GLY A 126 11.65 0.44 2.42
C GLY A 126 10.49 0.63 1.44
N ILE A 127 9.24 0.49 1.88
CA ILE A 127 8.06 0.63 1.01
C ILE A 127 7.64 2.08 0.81
N ILE A 128 7.62 2.90 1.87
CA ILE A 128 7.14 4.30 1.84
C ILE A 128 8.15 5.25 2.47
N LYS A 129 8.53 5.02 3.74
CA LYS A 129 9.32 5.95 4.55
C LYS A 129 10.65 6.34 3.89
N TYR A 130 11.52 5.35 3.64
CA TYR A 130 12.82 5.62 3.01
C TYR A 130 12.70 6.14 1.57
N PRO A 131 11.80 5.61 0.72
CA PRO A 131 11.52 6.22 -0.57
C PRO A 131 11.11 7.70 -0.49
N PHE A 132 10.21 8.08 0.42
CA PHE A 132 9.76 9.47 0.58
C PHE A 132 10.90 10.38 1.04
N TRP A 133 11.75 9.92 1.96
CA TRP A 133 12.95 10.66 2.35
C TRP A 133 13.89 10.89 1.17
N ARG A 134 14.20 9.83 0.40
CA ARG A 134 15.07 9.92 -0.78
C ARG A 134 14.49 10.82 -1.87
N LEU A 135 13.18 10.75 -2.11
CA LEU A 135 12.50 11.58 -3.10
C LEU A 135 12.46 13.05 -2.67
N THR A 136 12.30 13.34 -1.38
CA THR A 136 12.36 14.69 -0.83
C THR A 136 13.77 15.27 -0.90
N ALA A 137 14.78 14.47 -0.55
CA ALA A 137 16.18 14.87 -0.65
C ALA A 137 16.58 15.22 -2.09
N ARG A 138 16.13 14.42 -3.08
CA ARG A 138 16.43 14.63 -4.51
C ARG A 138 15.69 15.82 -5.15
N ASN A 139 14.59 16.28 -4.56
CA ASN A 139 13.80 17.39 -5.09
C ASN A 139 13.80 18.56 -4.09
N PRO A 140 14.64 19.59 -4.30
CA PRO A 140 14.71 20.77 -3.41
C PRO A 140 13.38 21.50 -3.19
N LYS A 141 12.41 21.33 -4.10
CA LYS A 141 11.07 21.93 -4.01
C LYS A 141 10.03 21.03 -3.33
N ALA A 142 10.41 19.84 -2.88
CA ALA A 142 9.53 18.94 -2.17
C ALA A 142 9.53 19.22 -0.66
N THR A 143 8.37 18.99 -0.05
CA THR A 143 8.16 18.97 1.39
C THR A 143 7.77 17.56 1.80
N TYR A 144 8.33 17.09 2.91
CA TYR A 144 7.93 15.85 3.56
C TYR A 144 7.01 16.18 4.73
N ALA A 145 5.93 15.43 4.91
CA ALA A 145 5.07 15.56 6.08
C ALA A 145 4.79 14.17 6.66
N CYS A 146 5.02 13.99 7.95
CA CYS A 146 4.82 12.75 8.68
C CYS A 146 3.83 13.00 9.81
N ILE A 147 2.72 12.25 9.79
CA ILE A 147 1.75 12.21 10.89
C ILE A 147 1.74 10.79 11.43
N ASN A 148 2.23 10.62 12.65
CA ASN A 148 2.26 9.32 13.31
C ASN A 148 2.34 9.49 14.83
N LEU A 149 1.67 8.64 15.60
CA LEU A 149 1.63 8.79 17.06
C LEU A 149 2.95 8.30 17.68
N GLY A 150 3.75 9.20 18.23
CA GLY A 150 5.00 8.89 18.94
C GLY A 150 6.18 8.45 18.07
N GLU A 151 5.97 8.22 16.77
CA GLU A 151 6.97 7.70 15.83
C GLU A 151 7.15 8.61 14.60
N VAL A 152 7.42 9.89 14.84
CA VAL A 152 7.75 10.85 13.78
C VAL A 152 9.26 11.06 13.66
N GLY A 153 9.73 11.27 12.44
CA GLY A 153 11.13 11.56 12.18
C GLY A 153 11.41 11.83 10.71
N ALA A 154 12.50 12.57 10.48
CA ALA A 154 13.09 12.82 9.18
C ALA A 154 14.62 12.82 9.33
N PRO A 155 15.37 12.42 8.28
CA PRO A 155 16.82 12.49 8.31
C PRO A 155 17.29 13.96 8.17
N PRO A 156 18.51 14.28 8.66
CA PRO A 156 18.99 15.68 8.73
C PRO A 156 18.95 16.44 7.40
N GLU A 157 19.13 15.76 6.27
CA GLU A 157 19.21 16.38 4.94
C GLU A 157 17.88 16.95 4.43
N ILE A 158 16.77 16.65 5.09
CA ILE A 158 15.44 17.17 4.75
C ILE A 158 14.71 17.78 5.94
N GLU A 159 15.36 17.94 7.09
CA GLU A 159 14.74 18.42 8.33
C GLU A 159 14.09 19.79 8.14
N ASP A 160 14.77 20.69 7.44
CA ASP A 160 14.30 22.04 7.08
C ASP A 160 13.05 22.07 6.17
N ARG A 161 12.75 20.94 5.53
CA ARG A 161 11.62 20.74 4.61
C ARG A 161 10.67 19.65 5.11
N SER A 162 10.71 19.35 6.40
CA SER A 162 9.89 18.33 7.04
C SER A 162 8.87 18.93 7.99
N ILE A 163 7.65 18.43 7.93
CA ILE A 163 6.58 18.71 8.88
C ILE A 163 6.35 17.42 9.67
N LEU A 164 6.70 17.42 10.95
CA LEU A 164 6.60 16.24 11.81
C LEU A 164 5.52 16.48 12.87
N LEU A 165 4.47 15.66 12.84
CA LEU A 165 3.32 15.80 13.73
C LEU A 165 3.08 14.49 14.50
N SER A 166 3.43 14.50 15.78
CA SER A 166 3.22 13.35 16.67
C SER A 166 1.81 13.34 17.25
N GLU A 167 0.81 12.99 16.42
CA GLU A 167 -0.60 13.05 16.78
C GLU A 167 -1.38 11.83 16.27
N ASP A 168 -2.59 11.64 16.81
CA ASP A 168 -3.59 10.77 16.19
C ASP A 168 -3.94 11.26 14.78
N ILE A 169 -3.93 10.34 13.80
CA ILE A 169 -4.16 10.68 12.39
C ILE A 169 -5.59 11.19 12.17
N GLY A 170 -6.58 10.60 12.86
CA GLY A 170 -7.98 11.00 12.75
C GLY A 170 -8.18 12.43 13.23
N ALA A 171 -7.67 12.75 14.42
CA ALA A 171 -7.70 14.08 14.99
C ALA A 171 -6.96 15.11 14.12
N ALA A 172 -5.76 14.78 13.64
CA ALA A 172 -4.97 15.66 12.77
C ALA A 172 -5.70 15.96 11.45
N LEU A 173 -6.29 14.94 10.80
CA LEU A 173 -7.06 15.12 9.57
C LEU A 173 -8.37 15.90 9.81
N GLN A 174 -9.00 15.73 10.96
CA GLN A 174 -10.19 16.50 11.33
C GLN A 174 -9.85 17.98 11.50
N ALA A 175 -8.79 18.30 12.25
CA ALA A 175 -8.33 19.68 12.42
C ALA A 175 -7.99 20.35 11.08
N LEU A 176 -7.34 19.62 10.16
CA LEU A 176 -7.04 20.11 8.81
C LEU A 176 -8.28 20.36 7.94
N ARG A 177 -9.40 19.68 8.22
CA ARG A 177 -10.66 19.89 7.49
C ARG A 177 -11.44 21.10 7.99
N GLU A 178 -11.26 21.43 9.27
CA GLU A 178 -11.96 22.52 9.95
C GLU A 178 -11.22 23.87 9.85
N ALA A 179 -9.95 23.85 9.42
CA ALA A 179 -9.13 25.02 9.10
C ALA A 179 -9.43 25.61 7.73
#